data_AF-A0A970V747-F1
#
_entry.id   AF-A0A970V747-F1
#
_cell.length_a   1.000
_cell.length_b   1.000
_cell.length_c   1.000
_cell.angle_alpha   90.00
_cell.angle_beta   90.00
_cell.angle_gamma   90.00
#
_symmetry.space_group_name_H-M   'P 1'
#
loop_
_entity.id
_entity.type
_entity.pdbx_description
1 polymer ?
#
loop_
_entity_poly.entity_id
_entity_poly.type
_entity_poly.pdbx_seq_one_letter_code
_entity_poly.pdbx_strand_id
1 'polypeptide(L)'
;MKNVVQGFLNRLGSTNSVEDKIEYPDDHYEITKDPKENLYKFEDALEIIKKKYQAYNFEAAFKEKFGEELSPDDFQYNERIEEYCARNNVSKESLDEFRKERLKIRELGNRKIFEFVTHAEALLYYRGEVCPDYMLSKLARIEKLYGNKERAVKFNQLLEKARAEKTKIKEGAKWTLLKHAANIILNNIAPYGKTPAIKENWVRVVDLVAEKLRAKGIDIIEDGHSQEIYECLHRVIEEQRKTGIESLSIDQDRATEGELSQKPVQTSQTRKSFEREIR
;
A
#
# COMPACT_ATOMS: atom_id res chain seq x y z
N MET A 1 7.56 18.66 -24.11
CA MET A 1 7.54 17.83 -22.88
C MET A 1 8.50 18.31 -21.78
N LYS A 2 9.73 18.78 -22.08
CA LYS A 2 10.69 19.30 -21.06
C LYS A 2 10.10 20.30 -20.04
N ASN A 3 9.21 21.20 -20.46
CA ASN A 3 8.58 22.18 -19.56
C ASN A 3 7.61 21.56 -18.53
N VAL A 4 6.98 20.42 -18.86
CA VAL A 4 6.04 19.71 -17.96
C VAL A 4 6.82 18.96 -16.87
N VAL A 5 7.89 18.27 -17.25
CA VAL A 5 8.79 17.58 -16.32
C VAL A 5 9.43 18.58 -15.36
N GLN A 6 9.97 19.69 -15.87
CA GLN A 6 10.53 20.74 -15.02
C GLN A 6 9.48 21.34 -14.09
N GLY A 7 8.23 21.50 -14.54
CA GLY A 7 7.12 21.95 -13.69
C GLY A 7 6.80 20.99 -12.54
N PHE A 8 6.85 19.67 -12.76
CA PHE A 8 6.70 18.69 -11.69
C PHE A 8 7.90 18.66 -10.73
N LEU A 9 9.13 18.73 -11.27
CA LEU A 9 10.34 18.78 -10.45
C LEU A 9 10.40 20.03 -9.58
N ASN A 10 10.00 21.19 -10.12
CA ASN A 10 9.93 22.44 -9.37
C ASN A 10 8.88 22.40 -8.27
N ARG A 11 7.71 21.78 -8.53
CA ARG A 11 6.66 21.59 -7.52
C ARG A 11 7.12 20.66 -6.40
N LEU A 12 7.66 19.48 -6.73
CA LEU A 12 8.16 18.52 -5.74
C LEU A 12 9.39 18.99 -4.97
N GLY A 13 10.25 19.80 -5.62
CA GLY A 13 11.47 20.33 -5.03
C GLY A 13 11.24 21.55 -4.12
N SER A 14 10.06 22.17 -4.17
CA SER A 14 9.68 23.22 -3.24
C SER A 14 9.28 22.61 -1.90
N THR A 15 9.68 23.24 -0.81
CA THR A 15 9.28 22.89 0.56
C THR A 15 8.29 23.90 1.16
N ASN A 16 7.96 24.97 0.42
CA ASN A 16 7.14 26.08 0.91
C ASN A 16 5.90 26.37 0.04
N SER A 17 5.54 25.47 -0.89
CA SER A 17 4.33 25.65 -1.67
C SER A 17 3.10 25.32 -0.82
N VAL A 18 1.98 26.02 -1.05
CA VAL A 18 0.69 25.68 -0.41
C VAL A 18 0.28 24.24 -0.76
N GLU A 19 0.71 23.76 -1.94
CA GLU A 19 0.48 22.40 -2.44
C GLU A 19 1.19 21.32 -1.62
N ASP A 20 2.21 21.66 -0.82
CA ASP A 20 2.96 20.70 0.02
C ASP A 20 2.43 20.57 1.46
N LYS A 21 1.27 21.16 1.76
CA LYS A 21 0.71 21.09 3.11
C LYS A 21 0.03 19.75 3.40
N ILE A 22 0.06 19.36 4.69
CA ILE A 22 -0.76 18.28 5.22
C ILE A 22 -2.20 18.77 5.31
N GLU A 23 -3.13 17.98 4.77
CA GLU A 23 -4.55 18.33 4.63
C GLU A 23 -5.41 17.28 5.30
N TYR A 24 -5.31 17.19 6.64
CA TYR A 24 -6.22 16.36 7.43
C TYR A 24 -7.16 17.25 8.24
N PRO A 25 -8.44 16.87 8.36
CA PRO A 25 -9.36 17.55 9.27
C PRO A 25 -8.91 17.38 10.74
N ASP A 26 -9.35 18.28 11.62
CA ASP A 26 -8.82 18.36 12.99
C ASP A 26 -9.14 17.12 13.84
N ASP A 27 -10.21 16.40 13.52
CA ASP A 27 -10.60 15.13 14.16
C ASP A 27 -9.60 13.98 13.88
N HIS A 28 -8.76 14.09 12.85
CA HIS A 28 -7.62 13.19 12.63
C HIS A 28 -6.52 13.32 13.70
N TYR A 29 -6.62 14.31 14.60
CA TYR A 29 -5.69 14.52 15.70
C TYR A 29 -6.29 14.15 17.06
N GLU A 30 -7.57 13.80 17.10
CA GLU A 30 -8.26 13.42 18.34
C GLU A 30 -7.87 12.00 18.78
N ILE A 31 -7.56 11.86 20.06
CA ILE A 31 -7.22 10.59 20.69
C ILE A 31 -8.47 9.69 20.69
N THR A 32 -8.28 8.42 20.34
CA THR A 32 -9.32 7.40 20.44
C THR A 32 -8.71 6.08 20.89
N LYS A 33 -9.40 5.40 21.81
CA LYS A 33 -9.00 4.08 22.28
C LYS A 33 -9.54 2.96 21.37
N ASP A 34 -10.48 3.26 20.48
CA ASP A 34 -11.01 2.27 19.52
C ASP A 34 -10.00 2.06 18.37
N PRO A 35 -9.42 0.85 18.23
CA PRO A 35 -8.49 0.56 17.16
C PRO A 35 -9.09 0.75 15.76
N LYS A 36 -10.37 0.43 15.56
CA LYS A 36 -11.04 0.53 14.25
C LYS A 36 -11.25 1.96 13.84
N GLU A 37 -11.78 2.80 14.74
CA GLU A 37 -11.93 4.24 14.48
C GLU A 37 -10.58 4.86 14.09
N ASN A 38 -9.52 4.50 14.82
CA ASN A 38 -8.17 4.98 14.58
C ASN A 38 -7.60 4.53 13.22
N LEU A 39 -7.85 3.28 12.83
CA LEU A 39 -7.42 2.70 11.56
C LEU A 39 -8.21 3.27 10.36
N TYR A 40 -9.50 3.57 10.51
CA TYR A 40 -10.27 4.26 9.46
C TYR A 40 -9.72 5.66 9.18
N LYS A 41 -9.35 6.43 10.21
CA LYS A 41 -8.67 7.73 10.06
C LYS A 41 -7.31 7.60 9.34
N PHE A 42 -6.61 6.48 9.53
CA PHE A 42 -5.36 6.18 8.81
C PHE A 42 -5.62 5.80 7.34
N GLU A 43 -6.63 4.96 7.08
CA GLU A 43 -7.08 4.59 5.73
C GLU A 43 -7.46 5.83 4.91
N ASP A 44 -8.26 6.72 5.48
CA ASP A 44 -8.65 7.98 4.83
C ASP A 44 -7.45 8.88 4.52
N ALA A 45 -6.53 9.04 5.49
CA ALA A 45 -5.29 9.78 5.27
C ALA A 45 -4.46 9.22 4.10
N LEU A 46 -4.38 7.89 3.96
CA LEU A 46 -3.66 7.25 2.85
C LEU A 46 -4.35 7.46 1.50
N GLU A 47 -5.69 7.47 1.44
CA GLU A 47 -6.43 7.79 0.21
C GLU A 47 -6.24 9.26 -0.19
N ILE A 48 -6.24 10.19 0.77
CA ILE A 48 -5.92 11.61 0.53
C ILE A 48 -4.51 11.74 -0.07
N ILE A 49 -3.50 11.10 0.53
CA ILE A 49 -2.13 11.10 0.02
C ILE A 49 -2.09 10.54 -1.40
N LYS A 50 -2.69 9.37 -1.63
CA LYS A 50 -2.66 8.71 -2.94
C LYS A 50 -3.28 9.58 -4.02
N LYS A 51 -4.45 10.18 -3.74
CA LYS A 51 -5.12 11.09 -4.67
C LYS A 51 -4.27 12.33 -4.95
N LYS A 52 -3.71 12.95 -3.91
CA LYS A 52 -2.86 14.15 -4.03
C LYS A 52 -1.62 13.89 -4.90
N TYR A 53 -1.03 12.70 -4.79
CA TYR A 53 0.20 12.35 -5.52
C TYR A 53 -0.01 11.48 -6.76
N GLN A 54 -1.26 11.28 -7.20
CA GLN A 54 -1.58 10.40 -8.34
C GLN A 54 -0.86 10.80 -9.63
N ALA A 55 -0.70 12.10 -9.90
CA ALA A 55 0.01 12.58 -11.10
C ALA A 55 1.51 12.22 -11.14
N TYR A 56 2.09 11.88 -9.98
CA TYR A 56 3.51 11.47 -9.86
C TYR A 56 3.68 9.95 -9.96
N ASN A 57 2.59 9.19 -9.91
CA ASN A 57 2.60 7.75 -10.10
C ASN A 57 3.01 7.39 -11.54
N PHE A 58 3.88 6.41 -11.69
CA PHE A 58 4.44 6.06 -13.01
C PHE A 58 3.36 5.45 -13.90
N GLU A 59 2.64 4.48 -13.37
CA GLU A 59 1.63 3.67 -14.04
C GLU A 59 0.48 4.55 -14.52
N ALA A 60 0.02 5.49 -13.70
CA ALA A 60 -1.02 6.46 -14.04
C ALA A 60 -0.61 7.38 -15.20
N ALA A 61 0.61 7.93 -15.15
CA ALA A 61 1.12 8.79 -16.22
C ALA A 61 1.43 8.00 -17.49
N PHE A 62 1.84 6.73 -17.37
CA PHE A 62 2.07 5.87 -18.52
C PHE A 62 0.74 5.60 -19.23
N LYS A 63 -0.32 5.28 -18.48
CA LYS A 63 -1.68 5.12 -18.99
C LYS A 63 -2.22 6.37 -19.66
N GLU A 64 -2.02 7.54 -19.06
CA GLU A 64 -2.46 8.80 -19.66
C GLU A 64 -1.77 9.07 -21.00
N LYS A 65 -0.46 8.78 -21.10
CA LYS A 65 0.32 9.05 -22.32
C LYS A 65 0.11 8.01 -23.41
N PHE A 66 -0.02 6.74 -23.05
CA PHE A 66 0.04 5.62 -24.00
C PHE A 66 -1.16 4.67 -23.97
N GLY A 67 -2.16 4.89 -23.10
CA GLY A 67 -3.43 4.14 -23.10
C GLY A 67 -3.46 2.85 -22.29
N GLU A 68 -2.31 2.29 -21.91
CA GLU A 68 -2.19 1.07 -21.11
C GLU A 68 -1.41 1.32 -19.82
N GLU A 69 -1.53 0.46 -18.81
CA GLU A 69 -0.72 0.58 -17.58
C GLU A 69 0.52 -0.32 -17.69
N LEU A 70 1.72 0.28 -17.79
CA LEU A 70 2.99 -0.40 -17.53
C LEU A 70 3.64 0.14 -16.26
N SER A 71 4.19 -0.77 -15.48
CA SER A 71 5.02 -0.46 -14.31
C SER A 71 6.48 -0.31 -14.70
N PRO A 72 7.33 0.30 -13.85
CA PRO A 72 8.77 0.32 -14.09
C PRO A 72 9.41 -1.07 -14.17
N ASP A 73 8.81 -2.08 -13.54
CA ASP A 73 9.32 -3.45 -13.54
C ASP A 73 9.07 -4.14 -14.88
N ASP A 74 8.04 -3.75 -15.63
CA ASP A 74 7.80 -4.27 -16.98
C ASP A 74 8.96 -3.92 -17.94
N PHE A 75 9.67 -2.82 -17.69
CA PHE A 75 10.86 -2.43 -18.46
C PHE A 75 12.10 -3.28 -18.18
N GLN A 76 12.03 -4.25 -17.26
CA GLN A 76 13.09 -5.24 -17.08
C GLN A 76 13.01 -6.36 -18.12
N TYR A 77 11.84 -6.54 -18.76
CA TYR A 77 11.57 -7.61 -19.71
C TYR A 77 11.51 -7.08 -21.14
N ASN A 78 12.60 -7.23 -21.89
CA ASN A 78 12.69 -6.72 -23.28
C ASN A 78 11.54 -7.23 -24.17
N GLU A 79 11.18 -8.50 -24.04
CA GLU A 79 10.08 -9.11 -24.80
C GLU A 79 8.75 -8.37 -24.57
N ARG A 80 8.42 -8.02 -23.32
CA ARG A 80 7.20 -7.26 -22.99
C ARG A 80 7.20 -5.87 -23.61
N ILE A 81 8.35 -5.21 -23.63
CA ILE A 81 8.50 -3.88 -24.23
C ILE A 81 8.41 -3.95 -25.76
N GLU A 82 9.00 -4.96 -26.38
CA GLU A 82 8.93 -5.17 -27.83
C GLU A 82 7.51 -5.48 -28.28
N GLU A 83 6.81 -6.37 -27.57
CA GLU A 83 5.39 -6.64 -27.79
C GLU A 83 4.55 -5.37 -27.65
N TYR A 84 4.81 -4.56 -26.62
CA TYR A 84 4.11 -3.30 -26.40
C TYR A 84 4.32 -2.33 -27.56
N CYS A 85 5.58 -2.11 -27.97
CA CYS A 85 5.94 -1.24 -29.09
C CYS A 85 5.22 -1.67 -30.38
N ALA A 86 5.19 -2.98 -30.66
CA ALA A 86 4.56 -3.54 -31.85
C ALA A 86 3.04 -3.35 -31.84
N ARG A 87 2.36 -3.61 -30.70
CA ARG A 87 0.90 -3.47 -30.59
C ARG A 87 0.44 -2.01 -30.64
N ASN A 88 1.19 -1.11 -30.00
CA ASN A 88 0.77 0.28 -29.80
C ASN A 88 1.42 1.27 -30.79
N ASN A 89 2.25 0.79 -31.71
CA ASN A 89 2.98 1.61 -32.69
C ASN A 89 3.79 2.74 -32.02
N VAL A 90 4.46 2.42 -30.91
CA VAL A 90 5.31 3.33 -30.13
C VAL A 90 6.77 2.92 -30.32
N SER A 91 7.67 3.88 -30.51
CA SER A 91 9.10 3.58 -30.63
C SER A 91 9.75 3.28 -29.28
N LYS A 92 10.76 2.41 -29.27
CA LYS A 92 11.53 2.07 -28.07
C LYS A 92 12.20 3.30 -27.46
N GLU A 93 12.70 4.21 -28.30
CA GLU A 93 13.30 5.48 -27.87
C GLU A 93 12.31 6.35 -27.11
N SER A 94 11.04 6.39 -27.54
CA SER A 94 9.98 7.17 -26.89
C SER A 94 9.65 6.62 -25.49
N LEU A 95 9.63 5.29 -25.35
CA LEU A 95 9.42 4.63 -24.07
C LEU A 95 10.60 4.85 -23.11
N ASP A 96 11.83 4.76 -23.61
CA ASP A 96 13.03 4.98 -22.81
C ASP A 96 13.17 6.44 -22.35
N GLU A 97 12.85 7.40 -23.20
CA GLU A 97 12.82 8.82 -22.83
C GLU A 97 11.75 9.07 -21.75
N PHE A 98 10.54 8.55 -21.93
CA PHE A 98 9.48 8.65 -20.93
C PHE A 98 9.88 8.02 -19.60
N ARG A 99 10.46 6.81 -19.63
CA ARG A 99 10.94 6.11 -18.44
C ARG A 99 11.95 6.95 -17.68
N LYS A 100 12.98 7.47 -18.36
CA LYS A 100 14.03 8.31 -17.75
C LYS A 100 13.45 9.56 -17.09
N GLU A 101 12.51 10.23 -17.75
CA GLU A 101 11.85 11.42 -17.19
C GLU A 101 11.00 11.07 -15.96
N ARG A 102 10.17 10.02 -16.06
CA ARG A 102 9.26 9.63 -14.99
C ARG A 102 9.95 9.03 -13.77
N LEU A 103 11.08 8.34 -13.93
CA LEU A 103 11.83 7.82 -12.79
C LEU A 103 12.32 8.94 -11.86
N LYS A 104 12.76 10.08 -12.42
CA LYS A 104 13.15 11.25 -11.63
C LYS A 104 11.98 11.85 -10.85
N ILE A 105 10.83 11.96 -11.50
CA ILE A 105 9.60 12.45 -10.87
C ILE A 105 9.15 11.48 -9.76
N ARG A 106 9.18 10.17 -10.04
CA ARG A 106 8.79 9.11 -9.11
C ARG A 106 9.68 9.12 -7.87
N GLU A 107 10.99 9.29 -8.01
CA GLU A 107 11.91 9.32 -6.85
C GLU A 107 11.56 10.47 -5.88
N LEU A 108 11.37 11.68 -6.41
CA LEU A 108 10.99 12.84 -5.59
C LEU A 108 9.57 12.71 -5.03
N GLY A 109 8.62 12.24 -5.84
CA GLY A 109 7.24 11.98 -5.42
C GLY A 109 7.18 10.94 -4.30
N ASN A 110 7.90 9.83 -4.45
CA ASN A 110 7.96 8.76 -3.45
C ASN A 110 8.57 9.24 -2.14
N ARG A 111 9.57 10.14 -2.18
CA ARG A 111 10.11 10.75 -0.95
C ARG A 111 9.03 11.55 -0.21
N LYS A 112 8.23 12.36 -0.92
CA LYS A 112 7.14 13.14 -0.32
C LYS A 112 6.02 12.24 0.21
N ILE A 113 5.58 11.27 -0.59
CA ILE A 113 4.59 10.26 -0.17
C ILE A 113 5.09 9.55 1.09
N PHE A 114 6.37 9.16 1.15
CA PHE A 114 6.95 8.52 2.32
C PHE A 114 6.87 9.39 3.58
N GLU A 115 7.15 10.68 3.48
CA GLU A 115 7.01 11.58 4.63
C GLU A 115 5.56 11.69 5.11
N PHE A 116 4.59 11.78 4.20
CA PHE A 116 3.18 11.89 4.59
C PHE A 116 2.58 10.58 5.10
N VAL A 117 2.97 9.44 4.52
CA VAL A 117 2.63 8.11 5.05
C VAL A 117 3.22 7.94 6.45
N THR A 118 4.48 8.34 6.65
CA THR A 118 5.14 8.31 7.97
C THR A 118 4.40 9.17 8.99
N HIS A 119 3.89 10.34 8.58
CA HIS A 119 3.10 11.21 9.44
C HIS A 119 1.73 10.61 9.78
N ALA A 120 1.02 10.07 8.79
CA ALA A 120 -0.25 9.37 9.01
C ALA A 120 -0.08 8.18 9.96
N GLU A 121 1.01 7.42 9.81
CA GLU A 121 1.34 6.28 10.67
C GLU A 121 1.70 6.75 12.10
N ALA A 122 2.46 7.84 12.24
CA ALA A 122 2.75 8.39 13.56
C ALA A 122 1.50 8.96 14.25
N LEU A 123 0.57 9.55 13.49
CA LEU A 123 -0.74 9.97 14.01
C LEU A 123 -1.59 8.78 14.46
N LEU A 124 -1.63 7.69 13.69
CA LEU A 124 -2.29 6.45 14.09
C LEU A 124 -1.82 6.01 15.50
N TYR A 125 -0.51 5.94 15.72
CA TYR A 125 -0.01 5.52 17.03
C TYR A 125 -0.23 6.57 18.12
N TYR A 126 -0.18 7.87 17.78
CA TYR A 126 -0.47 8.97 18.71
C TYR A 126 -1.91 8.91 19.22
N ARG A 127 -2.88 8.80 18.30
CA ARG A 127 -4.29 8.71 18.64
C ARG A 127 -4.61 7.49 19.49
N GLY A 128 -3.92 6.37 19.25
CA GLY A 128 -4.06 5.14 20.01
C GLY A 128 -3.29 5.11 21.33
N GLU A 129 -2.68 6.21 21.75
CA GLU A 129 -1.85 6.32 22.98
C GLU A 129 -0.69 5.30 23.05
N VAL A 130 -0.20 4.85 21.89
CA VAL A 130 0.87 3.84 21.78
C VAL A 130 2.04 4.34 20.92
N CYS A 131 2.21 5.64 20.78
CA CYS A 131 3.23 6.24 19.92
C CYS A 131 4.62 6.15 20.55
N PRO A 132 5.57 5.40 19.96
CA PRO A 132 6.94 5.39 20.47
C PRO A 132 7.65 6.71 20.17
N ASP A 133 8.63 7.07 21.01
CA ASP A 133 9.39 8.34 20.95
C ASP A 133 9.89 8.70 19.53
N TYR A 134 10.38 7.71 18.79
CA TYR A 134 10.91 7.95 17.45
C TYR A 134 9.81 8.31 16.43
N MET A 135 8.60 7.79 16.60
CA MET A 135 7.44 8.16 15.77
C MET A 135 6.90 9.53 16.19
N LEU A 136 6.86 9.82 17.49
CA LEU A 136 6.47 11.15 17.99
C LEU A 136 7.45 12.24 17.51
N SER A 137 8.75 11.95 17.47
CA SER A 137 9.76 12.84 16.89
C SER A 137 9.55 13.07 15.39
N LYS A 138 9.24 12.01 14.63
CA LYS A 138 8.89 12.12 13.21
C LYS A 138 7.63 12.97 13.00
N LEU A 139 6.61 12.77 13.83
CA LEU A 139 5.36 13.53 13.81
C LEU A 139 5.61 15.03 14.00
N ALA A 140 6.39 15.39 15.02
CA ALA A 140 6.77 16.78 15.29
C ALA A 140 7.59 17.39 14.13
N ARG A 141 8.55 16.64 13.57
CA ARG A 141 9.37 17.10 12.43
C ARG A 141 8.50 17.38 11.20
N ILE A 142 7.61 16.45 10.86
CA ILE A 142 6.80 16.53 9.64
C ILE A 142 5.75 17.62 9.76
N GLU A 143 5.09 17.78 10.92
CA GLU A 143 4.21 18.94 11.17
C GLU A 143 4.94 20.27 11.09
N LYS A 144 6.20 20.35 11.55
CA LYS A 144 7.00 21.57 11.46
C LYS A 144 7.27 21.97 10.00
N LEU A 145 7.51 20.98 9.14
CA LEU A 145 7.86 21.18 7.74
C LEU A 145 6.63 21.43 6.86
N TYR A 146 5.56 20.68 7.08
CA TYR A 146 4.44 20.59 6.14
C TYR A 146 3.07 20.85 6.77
N GLY A 147 2.98 20.92 8.09
CA GLY A 147 1.72 21.04 8.82
C GLY A 147 1.61 22.33 9.63
N ASN A 148 1.07 22.18 10.84
CA ASN A 148 0.85 23.25 11.79
C ASN A 148 2.04 23.34 12.77
N LYS A 149 2.69 24.51 12.78
CA LYS A 149 3.86 24.77 13.64
C LYS A 149 3.53 24.69 15.13
N GLU A 150 2.34 25.08 15.57
CA GLU A 150 1.91 24.96 16.96
C GLU A 150 1.71 23.49 17.35
N ARG A 151 1.15 22.66 16.45
CA ARG A 151 1.07 21.20 16.67
C ARG A 151 2.46 20.59 16.77
N ALA A 152 3.40 21.00 15.92
CA ALA A 152 4.78 20.55 16.02
C ALA A 152 5.41 20.88 17.38
N VAL A 153 5.13 22.06 17.95
CA VAL A 153 5.58 22.43 19.30
C VAL A 153 4.93 21.52 20.35
N LYS A 154 3.62 21.28 20.27
CA LYS A 154 2.90 20.37 21.18
C LYS A 154 3.49 18.96 21.16
N PHE A 155 3.76 18.40 19.98
CA PHE A 155 4.38 17.07 19.86
C PHE A 155 5.80 17.02 20.44
N ASN A 156 6.60 18.08 20.28
CA ASN A 156 7.90 18.16 20.92
C ASN A 156 7.79 18.22 22.46
N GLN A 157 6.84 18.96 23.00
CA GLN A 157 6.60 18.99 24.46
C GLN A 157 6.21 17.61 25.00
N LEU A 158 5.35 16.88 24.29
CA LEU A 158 4.99 15.50 24.64
C LEU A 158 6.22 14.57 24.61
N LEU A 159 7.09 14.71 23.61
CA LEU A 159 8.31 13.93 23.50
C LEU A 159 9.28 14.20 24.66
N GLU A 160 9.50 15.46 25.00
CA GLU A 160 10.38 15.84 26.12
C GLU A 160 9.83 15.35 27.46
N LYS A 161 8.51 15.42 27.65
CA LYS A 161 7.84 14.84 28.83
C LYS A 161 8.05 13.32 28.92
N ALA A 162 7.79 12.58 27.84
CA ALA A 162 7.96 11.12 27.81
C ALA A 162 9.41 10.70 28.13
N ARG A 163 10.39 11.43 27.60
CA ARG A 163 11.82 11.22 27.87
C ARG A 163 12.18 11.51 29.33
N ALA A 164 11.70 12.62 29.87
CA ALA A 164 11.97 13.03 31.25
C ALA A 164 11.41 12.03 32.27
N GLU A 165 10.21 11.53 32.02
CA GLU A 165 9.55 10.53 32.87
C GLU A 165 10.15 9.12 32.71
N LYS A 166 11.07 8.92 31.76
CA LYS A 166 11.58 7.60 31.33
C LYS A 166 10.45 6.63 30.96
N THR A 167 9.30 7.18 30.58
CA THR A 167 8.12 6.46 30.15
C THR A 167 8.40 5.98 28.73
N LYS A 168 9.21 4.93 28.59
CA LYS A 168 9.32 4.24 27.31
C LYS A 168 7.95 3.62 27.05
N ILE A 169 7.18 4.23 26.14
CA ILE A 169 6.04 3.58 25.52
C ILE A 169 6.63 2.39 24.75
N LYS A 170 6.66 1.23 25.39
CA LYS A 170 7.13 -0.01 24.77
C LYS A 170 6.21 -0.29 23.60
N GLU A 171 6.76 -0.85 22.52
CA GLU A 171 5.99 -1.48 21.47
C GLU A 171 5.15 -2.60 22.10
N GLY A 172 3.94 -2.25 22.55
CA GLY A 172 3.00 -3.12 23.21
C GLY A 172 2.09 -3.82 22.19
N ALA A 173 1.25 -4.72 22.66
CA ALA A 173 0.41 -5.51 21.75
C ALA A 173 -0.61 -4.68 20.97
N LYS A 174 -1.15 -3.59 21.56
CA LYS A 174 -1.99 -2.62 20.84
C LYS A 174 -1.21 -1.97 19.68
N TRP A 175 0.05 -1.61 19.89
CA TRP A 175 0.91 -1.10 18.82
C TRP A 175 1.13 -2.16 17.72
N THR A 176 1.39 -3.42 18.10
CA THR A 176 1.57 -4.51 17.12
C THR A 176 0.30 -4.75 16.30
N LEU A 177 -0.87 -4.72 16.94
CA LEU A 177 -2.17 -4.83 16.26
C LEU A 177 -2.37 -3.70 15.25
N LEU A 178 -2.20 -2.44 15.69
CA LEU A 178 -2.34 -1.26 14.83
C LEU A 178 -1.34 -1.32 13.67
N LYS A 179 -0.07 -1.65 13.94
CA LYS A 179 0.97 -1.77 12.90
C LYS A 179 0.63 -2.85 11.87
N HIS A 180 0.15 -4.00 12.31
CA HIS A 180 -0.23 -5.08 11.41
C HIS A 180 -1.39 -4.67 10.49
N ALA A 181 -2.46 -4.13 11.06
CA ALA A 181 -3.60 -3.63 10.28
C ALA A 181 -3.21 -2.46 9.36
N ALA A 182 -2.37 -1.53 9.84
CA ALA A 182 -1.85 -0.42 9.04
C ALA A 182 -1.03 -0.89 7.84
N ASN A 183 -0.23 -1.97 7.98
CA ASN A 183 0.50 -2.55 6.84
C ASN A 183 -0.46 -3.12 5.79
N ILE A 184 -1.54 -3.77 6.21
CA ILE A 184 -2.59 -4.26 5.29
C ILE A 184 -3.21 -3.07 4.53
N ILE A 185 -3.61 -2.01 5.24
CA ILE A 185 -4.18 -0.80 4.64
C ILE A 185 -3.17 -0.18 3.65
N LEU A 186 -1.90 -0.04 4.05
CA LEU A 186 -0.85 0.53 3.22
C LEU A 186 -0.65 -0.26 1.92
N ASN A 187 -0.69 -1.60 1.99
CA ASN A 187 -0.58 -2.47 0.82
C ASN A 187 -1.83 -2.41 -0.07
N ASN A 188 -3.01 -2.36 0.53
CA ASN A 188 -4.29 -2.26 -0.19
C ASN A 188 -4.45 -0.94 -0.95
N ILE A 189 -4.00 0.16 -0.35
CA ILE A 189 -4.05 1.49 -0.96
C ILE A 189 -2.86 1.67 -1.89
N ALA A 190 -1.67 1.21 -1.51
CA ALA A 190 -0.44 1.36 -2.27
C ALA A 190 -0.20 2.81 -2.75
N PRO A 191 -0.03 3.78 -1.84
CA PRO A 191 0.08 5.20 -2.22
C PRO A 191 1.29 5.51 -3.11
N TYR A 192 2.28 4.61 -3.17
CA TYR A 192 3.48 4.71 -4.02
C TYR A 192 3.30 4.17 -5.44
N GLY A 193 2.17 3.51 -5.74
CA GLY A 193 2.11 2.60 -6.88
C GLY A 193 0.70 2.20 -7.27
N LYS A 194 0.62 1.04 -7.92
CA LYS A 194 -0.63 0.45 -8.38
C LYS A 194 -1.37 -0.21 -7.23
N THR A 195 -2.68 0.02 -7.15
CA THR A 195 -3.58 -0.71 -6.24
C THR A 195 -3.53 -2.21 -6.58
N PRO A 196 -3.34 -3.11 -5.61
CA PRO A 196 -3.44 -4.55 -5.87
C PRO A 196 -4.87 -4.92 -6.29
N ALA A 197 -4.99 -5.95 -7.13
CA ALA A 197 -6.28 -6.48 -7.56
C ALA A 197 -7.01 -7.19 -6.40
N ILE A 198 -6.25 -7.86 -5.54
CA ILE A 198 -6.76 -8.56 -4.36
C ILE A 198 -6.37 -7.74 -3.13
N LYS A 199 -7.36 -7.39 -2.31
CA LYS A 199 -7.17 -6.63 -1.07
C LYS A 199 -7.39 -7.54 0.14
N GLU A 200 -6.48 -7.46 1.10
CA GLU A 200 -6.64 -8.12 2.39
C GLU A 200 -7.64 -7.36 3.27
N ASN A 201 -8.40 -8.05 4.12
CA ASN A 201 -9.43 -7.41 4.94
C ASN A 201 -8.90 -7.14 6.36
N TRP A 202 -8.34 -5.94 6.58
CA TRP A 202 -7.85 -5.52 7.89
C TRP A 202 -8.95 -5.45 8.95
N VAL A 203 -10.18 -5.07 8.57
CA VAL A 203 -11.32 -4.98 9.48
C VAL A 203 -11.61 -6.35 10.09
N ARG A 204 -11.62 -7.39 9.25
CA ARG A 204 -11.79 -8.78 9.69
C ARG A 204 -10.69 -9.22 10.66
N VAL A 205 -9.44 -8.80 10.47
CA VAL A 205 -8.35 -9.12 11.40
C VAL A 205 -8.66 -8.55 12.79
N VAL A 206 -9.02 -7.26 12.85
CA VAL A 206 -9.32 -6.59 14.13
C VAL A 206 -10.56 -7.19 14.80
N ASP A 207 -11.61 -7.48 14.02
CA ASP A 207 -12.85 -8.09 14.53
C ASP A 207 -12.60 -9.49 15.11
N LEU A 208 -11.82 -10.33 14.44
CA LEU A 208 -11.46 -11.67 14.95
C LEU A 208 -10.63 -11.59 16.23
N VAL A 209 -9.70 -10.63 16.34
CA VAL A 209 -8.95 -10.40 17.58
C VAL A 209 -9.89 -9.98 18.69
N ALA A 210 -10.80 -9.03 18.43
CA ALA A 210 -11.79 -8.57 19.39
C ALA A 210 -12.75 -9.69 19.83
N GLU A 211 -13.19 -10.56 18.92
CA GLU A 211 -14.00 -11.75 19.23
C GLU A 211 -13.27 -12.73 20.14
N LYS A 212 -12.01 -13.07 19.83
CA LYS A 212 -11.21 -13.99 20.66
C LYS A 212 -10.91 -13.40 22.05
N LEU A 213 -10.77 -12.08 22.17
CA LEU A 213 -10.60 -11.40 23.46
C LEU A 213 -11.91 -11.35 24.25
N ARG A 214 -13.03 -11.03 23.60
CA ARG A 214 -14.36 -11.04 24.24
C ARG A 214 -14.74 -12.41 24.79
N ALA A 215 -14.37 -13.49 24.10
CA ALA A 215 -14.54 -14.86 24.60
C ALA A 215 -13.77 -15.14 25.90
N LYS A 216 -12.75 -14.34 26.22
CA LYS A 216 -11.98 -14.36 27.48
C LYS A 216 -12.46 -13.31 28.49
N GLY A 217 -13.53 -12.57 28.19
CA GLY A 217 -14.01 -11.46 29.03
C GLY A 217 -13.14 -10.20 28.98
N ILE A 218 -12.35 -10.03 27.92
CA ILE A 218 -11.43 -8.90 27.74
C ILE A 218 -11.95 -8.00 26.61
N ASP A 219 -12.07 -6.69 26.88
CA ASP A 219 -12.30 -5.70 25.82
C ASP A 219 -10.97 -5.25 25.20
N ILE A 220 -10.92 -5.15 23.87
CA ILE A 220 -9.73 -4.70 23.13
C ILE A 220 -9.37 -3.23 23.41
N ILE A 221 -10.35 -2.45 23.88
CA ILE A 221 -10.21 -1.03 24.23
C ILE A 221 -9.54 -0.88 25.61
N GLU A 222 -9.71 -1.85 26.52
CA GLU A 222 -9.17 -1.80 27.88
C GLU A 222 -7.63 -1.87 27.90
N ASP A 223 -7.04 -1.25 28.92
CA ASP A 223 -5.58 -1.22 29.12
C ASP A 223 -5.15 -2.40 30.01
N GLY A 224 -3.89 -2.83 29.89
CA GLY A 224 -3.30 -3.88 30.74
C GLY A 224 -3.30 -5.31 30.17
N HIS A 225 -4.01 -5.58 29.07
CA HIS A 225 -4.13 -6.92 28.46
C HIS A 225 -3.14 -7.19 27.31
N SER A 226 -1.90 -6.71 27.44
CA SER A 226 -0.93 -6.78 26.33
C SER A 226 -0.62 -8.21 25.90
N GLN A 227 -0.45 -9.14 26.85
CA GLN A 227 -0.09 -10.51 26.51
C GLN A 227 -1.21 -11.21 25.74
N GLU A 228 -2.45 -11.02 26.19
CA GLU A 228 -3.64 -11.63 25.60
C GLU A 228 -3.93 -11.08 24.20
N ILE A 229 -3.78 -9.77 23.99
CA ILE A 229 -3.90 -9.14 22.66
C ILE A 229 -2.86 -9.72 21.71
N TYR A 230 -1.60 -9.87 22.16
CA TYR A 230 -0.51 -10.39 21.33
C TYR A 230 -0.78 -11.84 20.91
N GLU A 231 -1.17 -12.69 21.84
CA GLU A 231 -1.49 -14.10 21.58
C GLU A 231 -2.68 -14.25 20.63
N CYS A 232 -3.75 -13.46 20.83
CA CYS A 232 -4.91 -13.47 19.96
C CYS A 232 -4.55 -13.03 18.54
N LEU A 233 -3.76 -11.96 18.40
CA LEU A 233 -3.30 -11.47 17.10
C LEU A 233 -2.48 -12.52 16.35
N HIS A 234 -1.50 -13.14 17.00
CA HIS A 234 -0.68 -14.19 16.36
C HIS A 234 -1.51 -15.36 15.87
N ARG A 235 -2.46 -15.85 16.68
CA ARG A 235 -3.36 -16.93 16.25
C ARG A 235 -4.19 -16.54 15.03
N VAL A 236 -4.74 -15.32 15.00
CA VAL A 236 -5.51 -14.82 13.85
C VAL A 236 -4.63 -14.77 12.59
N ILE A 237 -3.41 -14.26 12.70
CA ILE A 237 -2.47 -14.19 11.56
C ILE A 237 -2.11 -15.60 11.06
N GLU A 238 -1.83 -16.54 11.97
CA GLU A 238 -1.53 -17.93 11.60
C GLU A 238 -2.72 -18.63 10.92
N GLU A 239 -3.94 -18.46 11.44
CA GLU A 239 -5.18 -18.99 10.86
C GLU A 239 -5.41 -18.44 9.43
N GLN A 240 -5.16 -17.14 9.22
CA GLN A 240 -5.27 -16.52 7.90
C GLN A 240 -4.21 -17.02 6.92
N ARG A 241 -2.96 -17.23 7.38
CA ARG A 241 -1.91 -17.81 6.53
C ARG A 241 -2.25 -19.23 6.08
N LYS A 242 -2.76 -20.07 6.99
CA LYS A 242 -3.13 -21.46 6.66
C LYS A 242 -4.26 -21.52 5.65
N THR A 243 -5.33 -20.74 5.87
CA THR A 243 -6.46 -20.66 4.93
C THR A 243 -6.08 -20.03 3.58
N GLY A 244 -5.14 -19.08 3.57
CA GLY A 244 -4.55 -18.53 2.33
C GLY A 244 -3.70 -19.55 1.55
N ILE A 245 -2.91 -20.37 2.24
CA ILE A 245 -2.12 -21.45 1.59
C ILE A 245 -3.04 -22.54 1.03
N GLU A 246 -4.07 -22.94 1.77
CA GLU A 246 -5.04 -23.96 1.35
C GLU A 246 -5.88 -23.52 0.14
N SER A 247 -6.25 -22.24 0.05
CA SER A 247 -6.94 -21.70 -1.13
C SER A 247 -6.04 -21.63 -2.36
N LEU A 248 -4.77 -21.24 -2.21
CA LEU A 248 -3.80 -21.23 -3.30
C LEU A 248 -3.48 -22.64 -3.84
N SER A 249 -3.44 -23.67 -2.98
CA SER A 249 -3.25 -25.05 -3.43
C SER A 249 -4.44 -25.57 -4.24
N ILE A 250 -5.67 -25.21 -3.85
CA ILE A 250 -6.89 -25.60 -4.58
C ILE A 250 -6.97 -24.91 -5.95
N ASP A 251 -6.56 -23.65 -6.04
CA ASP A 251 -6.54 -22.91 -7.31
C ASP A 251 -5.45 -23.41 -8.27
N GLN A 252 -4.31 -23.87 -7.75
CA GLN A 252 -3.27 -24.55 -8.55
C GLN A 252 -3.75 -25.90 -9.08
N ASP A 253 -4.45 -26.69 -8.27
CA ASP A 253 -5.00 -27.97 -8.71
C ASP A 253 -6.08 -27.78 -9.81
N ARG A 254 -6.94 -26.76 -9.66
CA ARG A 254 -7.96 -26.40 -10.68
C ARG A 254 -7.37 -25.86 -11.98
N ALA A 255 -6.28 -25.08 -11.91
CA ALA A 255 -5.57 -24.64 -13.11
C ALA A 255 -4.95 -25.83 -13.88
N THR A 256 -4.44 -26.82 -13.15
CA THR A 256 -3.85 -28.03 -13.72
C THR A 256 -4.91 -28.96 -14.35
N GLU A 257 -6.11 -29.05 -13.76
CA GLU A 257 -7.24 -29.77 -14.35
C GLU A 257 -7.82 -29.07 -15.60
N GLY A 258 -7.80 -27.74 -15.64
CA GLY A 258 -8.19 -26.94 -16.80
C GLY A 258 -7.28 -27.14 -18.01
N GLU A 259 -5.96 -27.26 -17.80
CA GLU A 259 -4.98 -27.54 -18.85
C GLU A 259 -5.05 -29.00 -19.36
N LEU A 260 -5.42 -29.96 -18.52
CA LEU A 260 -5.63 -31.36 -18.92
C LEU A 260 -6.92 -31.58 -19.72
N SER A 261 -7.93 -30.73 -19.56
CA SER A 261 -9.19 -30.77 -20.35
C SER A 261 -9.09 -30.11 -21.73
N GLN A 262 -8.00 -29.41 -22.06
CA GLN A 262 -7.78 -28.80 -23.38
C GLN A 262 -6.80 -29.58 -24.28
N LYS A 263 -6.70 -30.91 -24.12
CA LYS A 263 -6.09 -31.75 -25.16
C LYS A 263 -7.06 -31.91 -26.34
N PRO A 264 -6.70 -31.49 -27.57
CA PRO A 264 -7.57 -31.65 -28.72
C PRO A 264 -7.73 -33.14 -29.03
N VAL A 265 -8.99 -33.58 -29.12
CA VAL A 265 -9.37 -34.87 -29.69
C VAL A 265 -8.80 -34.93 -31.11
N GLN A 266 -7.76 -35.73 -31.31
CA GLN A 266 -7.26 -36.09 -32.63
C GLN A 266 -8.32 -36.95 -33.33
N THR A 267 -9.15 -36.33 -34.17
CA THR A 267 -9.90 -37.05 -35.21
C THR A 267 -8.95 -37.52 -36.28
N SER A 268 -8.56 -38.79 -36.19
CA SER A 268 -7.85 -39.54 -37.22
C SER A 268 -8.78 -39.80 -38.42
N GLN A 269 -8.78 -38.92 -39.41
CA GLN A 269 -9.34 -39.24 -40.73
C GLN A 269 -8.29 -39.97 -41.58
N THR A 270 -8.50 -41.28 -41.67
CA THR A 270 -7.78 -42.21 -42.54
C THR A 270 -8.06 -41.87 -44.01
N ARG A 271 -7.07 -41.31 -44.72
CA ARG A 271 -7.06 -41.29 -46.19
C ARG A 271 -6.89 -42.72 -46.70
N LYS A 272 -7.97 -43.32 -47.22
CA LYS A 272 -7.88 -44.46 -48.13
C LYS A 272 -7.78 -43.95 -49.56
N SER A 273 -6.68 -44.33 -50.19
CA SER A 273 -6.44 -44.35 -51.62
C SER A 273 -7.55 -45.10 -52.37
N PHE A 274 -7.94 -44.58 -53.53
CA PHE A 274 -8.38 -45.42 -54.64
C PHE A 274 -7.97 -44.76 -55.96
N GLU A 275 -7.02 -45.41 -56.61
CA GLU A 275 -6.74 -45.31 -58.03
C GLU A 275 -7.92 -45.86 -58.84
N ARG A 276 -8.12 -45.31 -60.05
CA ARG A 276 -8.50 -45.95 -61.33
C ARG A 276 -9.27 -44.95 -62.19
N GLU A 277 -8.65 -44.44 -63.24
CA GLU A 277 -8.55 -45.02 -64.60
C GLU A 277 -9.73 -44.58 -65.50
N ILE A 278 -9.35 -43.94 -66.62
CA ILE A 278 -9.92 -44.10 -67.98
C ILE A 278 -11.39 -43.60 -68.11
N ARG A 279 -11.72 -42.55 -68.86
CA ARG A 279 -11.43 -42.28 -70.27
C ARG A 279 -11.85 -40.85 -70.60
#